data_AF-A0AAV7LU21-F1
#
_entry.id   AF-A0AAV7LU21-F1
#
_cell.length_a   1.000
_cell.length_b   1.000
_cell.length_c   1.000
_cell.angle_alpha   90.00
_cell.angle_beta   90.00
_cell.angle_gamma   90.00
#
_symmetry.space_group_name_H-M   'P 1'
#
loop_
_entity.id
_entity.type
_entity.pdbx_description
1 polymer ?
#
loop_
_entity_poly.entity_id
_entity_poly.type
_entity_poly.pdbx_seq_one_letter_code
_entity_poly.pdbx_strand_id
1 'polypeptide(L)'
;MKVTEVPVSDLINTSTTLRQQVICLQKTKQLMRAKLEEMEERSCRNNLRLVGVPEKAESPSADGFVEHFILDVLKPRAYQNSSL
;
A
#
# COMPACT_ATOMS: atom_id res chain seq x y z
N MET A 1 -31.30 46.04 9.34
CA MET A 1 -30.29 45.03 8.97
C MET A 1 -29.46 45.64 7.85
N LYS A 2 -28.21 46.08 8.10
CA LYS A 2 -27.37 46.69 7.05
C LYS A 2 -26.78 45.56 6.22
N VAL A 3 -27.05 45.55 4.91
CA VAL A 3 -26.40 44.65 3.97
C VAL A 3 -24.97 45.15 3.79
N THR A 4 -24.00 44.38 4.24
CA THR A 4 -22.58 44.69 4.01
C THR A 4 -22.27 44.27 2.57
N GLU A 5 -22.16 45.26 1.68
CA GLU A 5 -21.81 44.99 0.28
C GLU A 5 -20.33 44.61 0.20
N VAL A 6 -20.07 43.34 -0.12
CA VAL A 6 -18.71 42.87 -0.39
C VAL A 6 -18.39 43.19 -1.85
N PRO A 7 -17.27 43.87 -2.14
CA PRO A 7 -16.86 44.14 -3.50
C PRO A 7 -16.75 42.84 -4.32
N VAL A 8 -17.28 42.86 -5.54
CA VAL A 8 -17.20 41.70 -6.46
C VAL A 8 -15.74 41.27 -6.70
N SER A 9 -14.79 42.22 -6.65
CA SER A 9 -13.35 41.95 -6.70
C SER A 9 -12.88 41.01 -5.59
N ASP A 10 -13.38 41.21 -4.36
CA ASP A 10 -12.97 40.40 -3.21
C ASP A 10 -13.55 38.99 -3.31
N LEU A 11 -14.77 38.87 -3.85
CA LEU A 11 -15.38 37.58 -4.16
C LEU A 11 -14.60 36.83 -5.27
N ILE A 12 -14.15 37.53 -6.31
CA ILE A 12 -13.32 36.95 -7.37
C ILE A 12 -11.96 36.50 -6.82
N ASN A 13 -11.32 37.32 -5.99
CA ASN A 13 -10.02 37.02 -5.38
C ASN A 13 -10.11 35.81 -4.45
N THR A 14 -11.14 35.75 -3.62
CA THR A 14 -11.39 34.60 -2.73
C THR A 14 -11.72 33.34 -3.52
N SER A 15 -12.56 33.41 -4.55
CA SER A 15 -12.84 32.28 -5.45
C SER A 15 -11.57 31.76 -6.12
N THR A 16 -10.71 32.65 -6.58
CA THR A 16 -9.43 32.29 -7.22
C THR A 16 -8.49 31.63 -6.22
N THR A 17 -8.38 32.18 -5.01
CA THR A 17 -7.56 31.63 -3.93
C THR A 17 -8.04 30.24 -3.54
N LEU A 18 -9.34 30.05 -3.37
CA LEU A 18 -9.93 28.74 -3.03
C LEU A 18 -9.67 27.71 -4.13
N ARG A 19 -9.81 28.09 -5.41
CA ARG A 19 -9.49 27.20 -6.53
C ARG A 19 -8.03 26.77 -6.50
N GLN A 20 -7.10 27.69 -6.26
CA GLN A 20 -5.67 27.37 -6.14
C GLN A 20 -5.40 26.44 -4.96
N GLN A 21 -6.00 26.70 -3.80
CA GLN A 21 -5.88 25.83 -2.62
C GLN A 21 -6.41 24.43 -2.90
N VAL A 22 -7.56 24.30 -3.57
CA VAL A 22 -8.13 22.99 -3.95
C VAL A 22 -7.17 22.24 -4.87
N ILE A 23 -6.60 22.91 -5.88
CA ILE A 23 -5.62 22.29 -6.79
C ILE A 23 -4.39 21.82 -6.01
N CYS A 24 -3.85 22.65 -5.11
CA CYS A 24 -2.71 22.28 -4.27
C CYS A 24 -3.03 21.07 -3.39
N LEU A 25 -4.16 21.08 -2.70
CA LEU A 25 -4.60 19.97 -1.85
C LEU A 25 -4.81 18.68 -2.63
N GLN A 26 -5.37 18.76 -3.84
CA GLN A 26 -5.51 17.60 -4.73
C GLN A 26 -4.15 17.02 -5.12
N LYS A 27 -3.19 17.86 -5.48
CA LYS A 27 -1.81 17.43 -5.79
C LYS A 27 -1.15 16.78 -4.58
N THR A 28 -1.24 17.40 -3.41
CA THR A 28 -0.67 16.85 -2.17
C THR A 28 -1.31 15.51 -1.82
N LYS A 29 -2.64 15.39 -1.94
CA LYS A 29 -3.35 14.13 -1.71
C LYS A 29 -2.84 13.03 -2.65
N GLN A 30 -2.65 13.34 -3.92
CA GLN A 30 -2.16 12.36 -4.89
C GLN A 30 -0.72 11.94 -4.58
N LEU A 31 0.15 12.89 -4.23
CA LEU A 31 1.52 12.61 -3.83
C LEU A 31 1.59 11.71 -2.58
N MET A 32 0.81 12.04 -1.55
CA MET A 32 0.78 11.27 -0.31
C MET A 32 0.24 9.85 -0.53
N ARG A 33 -0.76 9.68 -1.41
CA ARG A 33 -1.27 8.35 -1.79
C ARG A 33 -0.20 7.51 -2.48
N ALA A 34 0.47 8.06 -3.50
CA ALA A 34 1.55 7.37 -4.18
C ALA A 34 2.68 6.99 -3.22
N LYS A 35 2.99 7.87 -2.26
CA LYS A 35 4.02 7.58 -1.26
C LYS A 35 3.62 6.46 -0.31
N LEU A 36 2.36 6.43 0.12
CA LEU A 36 1.83 5.39 1.00
C LEU A 36 1.85 4.03 0.30
N GLU A 37 1.42 3.97 -0.97
CA GLU A 37 1.49 2.78 -1.80
C GLU A 37 2.94 2.27 -1.94
N GLU A 38 3.89 3.16 -2.28
CA GLU A 38 5.31 2.79 -2.35
C GLU A 38 5.84 2.23 -1.01
N MET A 39 5.42 2.82 0.11
CA MET A 39 5.84 2.37 1.44
C MET A 39 5.27 0.99 1.79
N GLU A 40 4.01 0.74 1.49
CA GLU A 40 3.37 -0.56 1.69
C GLU A 40 4.03 -1.63 0.82
N GLU A 41 4.24 -1.36 -0.46
CA GLU A 41 4.94 -2.26 -1.38
C GLU A 41 6.35 -2.59 -0.89
N ARG A 42 7.10 -1.59 -0.42
CA ARG A 42 8.46 -1.81 0.11
C ARG A 42 8.43 -2.62 1.41
N SER A 43 7.48 -2.32 2.30
CA SER A 43 7.39 -2.99 3.59
C SER A 43 6.98 -4.46 3.44
N CYS A 44 6.11 -4.77 2.47
CA CYS A 44 5.63 -6.12 2.24
C CYS A 44 6.46 -6.90 1.21
N ARG A 45 7.45 -6.28 0.57
CA ARG A 45 8.24 -6.88 -0.53
C ARG A 45 8.87 -8.23 -0.19
N ASN A 46 9.32 -8.38 1.06
CA ASN A 46 9.99 -9.59 1.51
C ASN A 46 9.02 -10.56 2.21
N ASN A 47 7.74 -10.21 2.33
CA ASN A 47 6.76 -11.06 2.99
C ASN A 47 6.24 -12.10 1.99
N LEU A 48 6.31 -13.37 2.38
CA LEU A 48 5.66 -14.44 1.64
C LEU A 48 4.26 -14.69 2.22
N ARG A 49 3.24 -14.75 1.37
CA ARG A 49 1.88 -15.08 1.78
C ARG A 49 1.54 -16.51 1.37
N LEU A 50 1.36 -17.39 2.35
CA LEU A 50 0.90 -18.76 2.13
C LEU A 50 -0.63 -18.79 2.12
N VAL A 51 -1.23 -19.40 1.10
CA VAL A 51 -2.69 -19.49 0.93
C VAL A 51 -3.09 -20.96 0.77
N GLY A 52 -4.22 -21.35 1.33
CA GLY A 52 -4.72 -22.74 1.26
C GLY A 52 -4.08 -23.68 2.27
N VAL A 53 -3.40 -23.15 3.28
CA VAL A 53 -2.90 -23.93 4.42
C VAL A 53 -4.10 -24.35 5.30
N PRO A 54 -4.29 -25.64 5.59
CA PRO A 54 -5.34 -26.08 6.50
C PRO A 54 -5.17 -25.47 7.90
N GLU A 55 -6.28 -25.14 8.56
CA GLU A 55 -6.24 -24.67 9.94
C GLU A 55 -5.53 -25.70 10.84
N LYS A 56 -4.67 -25.22 11.75
CA LYS A 56 -3.85 -26.06 12.66
C LYS A 56 -2.79 -26.92 11.97
N ALA A 57 -2.52 -26.71 10.68
CA ALA A 57 -1.30 -27.26 10.04
C ALA A 57 -0.04 -26.61 10.60
N GLU A 58 -0.18 -25.42 11.18
CA GLU A 58 0.84 -24.75 11.97
C GLU A 58 1.16 -25.61 13.20
N SER A 59 2.30 -26.29 13.14
CA SER A 59 2.94 -26.96 14.29
C SER A 59 3.13 -25.95 15.45
N PRO A 60 3.59 -26.34 16.66
CA PRO A 60 3.77 -25.40 17.78
C PRO A 60 4.70 -24.21 17.49
N SER A 61 5.45 -24.26 16.38
CA SER A 61 6.34 -23.21 15.91
C SER A 61 6.07 -22.89 14.44
N ALA A 62 5.95 -21.59 14.13
CA ALA A 62 5.85 -21.07 12.77
C ALA A 62 7.13 -21.35 11.95
N ASP A 63 8.30 -21.28 12.59
CA ASP A 63 9.59 -21.57 11.93
C ASP A 63 9.65 -23.04 11.50
N GLY A 64 9.23 -23.95 12.38
CA GLY A 64 9.18 -25.38 12.07
C GLY A 64 8.18 -25.71 10.96
N PHE A 65 7.03 -25.02 10.93
CA PHE A 65 6.09 -25.14 9.82
C PHE A 65 6.70 -24.69 8.49
N VAL A 66 7.37 -23.53 8.45
CA VAL A 66 8.01 -23.02 7.24
C VAL A 66 9.14 -23.93 6.77
N GLU A 67 9.95 -24.48 7.67
CA GLU A 67 11.01 -25.43 7.34
C GLU A 67 10.45 -26.69 6.68
N HIS A 68 9.44 -27.33 7.29
CA HIS A 68 8.76 -28.49 6.69
C HIS A 68 8.11 -28.14 5.35
N PHE A 69 7.41 -27.01 5.27
CA PHE A 69 6.75 -26.55 4.05
C PHE A 69 7.74 -26.34 2.90
N ILE A 70 8.87 -25.68 3.15
CA ILE A 70 9.95 -25.49 2.16
C ILE A 70 10.48 -26.84 1.68
N LEU A 71 10.75 -27.77 2.59
CA LEU A 71 11.30 -29.06 2.23
C LEU A 71 10.31 -29.90 1.42
N ASP A 72 9.05 -29.95 1.81
CA ASP A 72 8.05 -30.79 1.16
C ASP A 72 7.62 -30.23 -0.21
N VAL A 73 7.53 -28.90 -0.34
CA VAL A 73 7.06 -28.24 -1.57
C VAL A 73 8.19 -27.97 -2.57
N LEU A 74 9.40 -27.60 -2.10
CA LEU A 74 10.50 -27.16 -2.99
C LEU A 74 11.53 -28.24 -3.30
N LYS A 75 11.76 -29.26 -2.44
CA LYS A 75 12.71 -30.34 -2.73
C LYS A 75 12.41 -31.12 -4.02
N PRO A 76 11.15 -31.44 -4.39
CA PRO A 76 10.89 -32.26 -5.58
C PRO A 76 11.40 -31.64 -6.88
N ARG A 77 11.57 -30.30 -6.95
CA ARG A 77 12.03 -29.58 -8.16
C ARG A 77 13.50 -29.22 -8.15
N ALA A 78 14.11 -28.98 -6.98
CA ALA A 78 15.50 -28.54 -6.90
C ALA A 78 16.52 -29.61 -7.32
N TYR A 79 16.19 -30.90 -7.14
CA TYR A 79 17.10 -32.02 -7.41
C TYR A 79 16.85 -32.76 -8.74
N GLN A 80 15.83 -32.37 -9.52
CA GLN A 80 15.58 -32.98 -10.83
C GLN A 80 16.49 -32.43 -11.95
N ASN A 81 17.18 -31.31 -11.72
CA ASN A 81 18.06 -30.68 -12.71
C ASN A 81 19.56 -30.92 -12.47
N SER A 82 19.93 -31.73 -11.47
CA SER A 82 21.32 -32.07 -11.14
C SER A 82 21.65 -33.51 -11.51
N SER A 83 21.36 -33.89 -12.76
CA SER A 83 21.89 -35.08 -13.41
C SER A 83 22.50 -34.67 -14.74
N LEU A 84 23.70 -34.10 -14.66
CA LEU A 84 24.70 -33.99 -15.72
C LEU A 84 26.03 -34.45 -15.13
#